data_AF-A0A923DUD5-F1
#
_entry.id   AF-A0A923DUD5-F1
#
_cell.length_a   1.000
_cell.length_b   1.000
_cell.length_c   1.000
_cell.angle_alpha   90.00
_cell.angle_beta   90.00
_cell.angle_gamma   90.00
#
_symmetry.space_group_name_H-M   'P 1'
#
loop_
_entity.id
_entity.type
_entity.pdbx_description
1 polymer ?
#
loop_
_entity_poly.entity_id
_entity_poly.type
_entity_poly.pdbx_seq_one_letter_code
_entity_poly.pdbx_strand_id
1 'polypeptide(L)'
;MKNSLRIILFLLMPFCVCAQNLSDANSYKKALKLAEETHKPLLIIVSIKLPENVNIQVAPNLALKEPDVLKKMKDNFVVFNSDRSDTTMNAIIEKYKIRIYPTFLFLHPNGDAFHSEFGNMSNKNRYLLMLERAIALSKEKSITELAADYSANKTDNETLKKLIELRKRNSITDNAELIEKYVTNLKIDNFNNYEIVLFILEAGPFADGSAYKFAFSNKKITDSIYKNEPLQVRAAINNGIIENTMAKAIRDKNVNQAQAASRVANSNYSFYMLRYYKSVKDTANYLRNATFYYDSRYMNISADSIKKLEAKQQQIALDRNKQALYSPKTTLSQAKIDSIKSSPNTIVKKETISAITSSASLSNSYANSLNSAAWSFYETGTKNINYLLKAVTWSTRSIELNPSASYYDTLAHLFYQLRYFEQAVKTQQTAINQAKIEGRSYENLQEELKKMKAKSL
;
A
#
# COMPACT_ATOMS: atom_id res chain seq x y z
N MET A 1 59.76 10.63 -66.09
CA MET A 1 58.47 10.17 -65.52
C MET A 1 58.71 9.49 -64.19
N LYS A 2 58.30 10.10 -63.07
CA LYS A 2 57.86 9.41 -61.85
C LYS A 2 57.35 10.47 -60.87
N ASN A 3 56.03 10.49 -60.74
CA ASN A 3 55.26 11.39 -59.89
C ASN A 3 55.49 11.05 -58.41
N SER A 4 55.88 12.03 -57.61
CA SER A 4 55.90 11.95 -56.16
C SER A 4 54.52 12.31 -55.59
N LEU A 5 53.77 11.28 -55.22
CA LEU A 5 52.45 11.35 -54.60
C LEU A 5 52.59 11.85 -53.15
N ARG A 6 52.09 13.05 -52.84
CA ARG A 6 51.97 13.54 -51.45
C ARG A 6 50.72 12.91 -50.82
N ILE A 7 50.93 12.04 -49.84
CA ILE A 7 49.85 11.50 -49.00
C ILE A 7 49.60 12.49 -47.86
N ILE A 8 48.42 13.13 -47.87
CA ILE A 8 47.91 13.95 -46.78
C ILE A 8 47.30 13.00 -45.74
N LEU A 9 47.89 12.95 -44.55
CA LEU A 9 47.40 12.19 -43.41
C LEU A 9 46.22 12.94 -42.77
N PHE A 10 44.99 12.56 -43.10
CA PHE A 10 43.79 13.04 -42.40
C PHE A 10 43.72 12.36 -41.03
N LEU A 11 43.97 13.14 -39.98
CA LEU A 11 43.83 12.73 -38.58
C LEU A 11 42.33 12.69 -38.25
N LEU A 12 41.68 11.56 -38.52
CA LEU A 12 40.31 11.29 -38.07
C LEU A 12 40.33 11.09 -36.54
N MET A 13 40.00 12.15 -35.79
CA MET A 13 39.59 11.99 -34.39
C MET A 13 38.37 11.07 -34.34
N PRO A 14 38.35 10.06 -33.46
CA PRO A 14 37.13 9.31 -33.23
C PRO A 14 36.18 10.24 -32.48
N PHE A 15 35.17 10.76 -33.17
CA PHE A 15 33.95 11.21 -32.51
C PHE A 15 33.39 9.99 -31.77
N CYS A 16 33.65 9.94 -30.47
CA CYS A 16 33.02 8.99 -29.58
C CYS A 16 31.54 9.40 -29.50
N VAL A 17 30.74 8.89 -30.44
CA VAL A 17 29.29 8.86 -30.33
C VAL A 17 28.98 7.96 -29.15
N CYS A 18 29.01 8.52 -27.93
CA CYS A 18 28.54 7.83 -26.75
C CYS A 18 27.08 7.49 -26.98
N ALA A 19 26.81 6.18 -27.04
CA ALA A 19 25.52 5.64 -27.37
C ALA A 19 24.43 6.16 -26.42
N GLN A 20 23.24 6.30 -27.00
CA GLN A 20 21.98 6.81 -26.47
C GLN A 20 21.33 5.88 -25.42
N ASN A 21 22.12 5.24 -24.55
CA ASN A 21 21.56 4.32 -23.56
C ASN A 21 21.26 5.06 -22.25
N LEU A 22 19.99 5.02 -21.84
CA LEU A 22 19.51 5.69 -20.63
C LEU A 22 20.15 5.11 -19.37
N SER A 23 20.46 3.81 -19.36
CA SER A 23 21.08 3.11 -18.22
C SER A 23 22.61 3.10 -18.31
N ASP A 24 23.29 3.34 -17.19
CA ASP A 24 24.75 3.20 -17.05
C ASP A 24 25.21 1.75 -16.81
N ALA A 25 24.27 0.88 -16.41
CA ALA A 25 24.52 -0.53 -16.21
C ALA A 25 23.34 -1.39 -16.67
N ASN A 26 23.61 -2.66 -17.01
CA ASN A 26 22.61 -3.59 -17.52
C ASN A 26 21.87 -4.40 -16.44
N SER A 27 22.09 -4.09 -15.16
CA SER A 27 21.36 -4.68 -14.04
C SER A 27 21.41 -3.78 -12.81
N TYR A 28 20.42 -3.87 -11.93
CA TYR A 28 20.38 -3.15 -10.67
C TYR A 28 21.64 -3.39 -9.83
N LYS A 29 22.09 -4.64 -9.71
CA LYS A 29 23.28 -5.00 -8.91
C LYS A 29 24.54 -4.30 -9.42
N LYS A 30 24.73 -4.22 -10.74
CA LYS A 30 25.87 -3.50 -11.31
C LYS A 30 25.73 -1.99 -11.20
N ALA A 31 24.51 -1.44 -11.32
CA ALA A 31 24.27 -0.03 -11.12
C ALA A 31 24.57 0.41 -9.69
N LEU A 32 24.15 -0.39 -8.70
CA LEU A 32 24.46 -0.15 -7.29
C LEU A 32 25.96 -0.24 -7.02
N LYS A 33 26.64 -1.27 -7.55
CA LYS A 33 28.10 -1.38 -7.43
C LYS A 33 28.82 -0.18 -8.06
N LEU A 34 28.37 0.29 -9.22
CA LEU A 34 28.93 1.47 -9.87
C LEU A 34 28.70 2.74 -9.03
N ALA A 35 27.53 2.86 -8.40
CA ALA A 35 27.22 3.95 -7.47
C ALA A 35 28.15 3.93 -6.24
N GLU A 36 28.41 2.74 -5.68
CA GLU A 36 29.39 2.54 -4.60
C GLU A 36 30.80 2.94 -5.02
N GLU A 37 31.28 2.43 -6.17
CA GLU A 37 32.64 2.67 -6.68
C GLU A 37 32.89 4.13 -7.06
N THR A 38 31.86 4.84 -7.55
CA THR A 38 31.96 6.24 -7.98
C THR A 38 31.55 7.24 -6.89
N HIS A 39 31.06 6.75 -5.76
CA HIS A 39 30.44 7.55 -4.69
C HIS A 39 29.33 8.48 -5.19
N LYS A 40 28.67 8.13 -6.30
CA LYS A 40 27.54 8.88 -6.86
C LYS A 40 26.23 8.23 -6.45
N PRO A 41 25.18 9.00 -6.11
CA PRO A 41 23.86 8.45 -5.84
C PRO A 41 23.28 7.72 -7.06
N LEU A 42 22.39 6.75 -6.81
CA LEU A 42 21.75 5.93 -7.83
C LEU A 42 20.31 6.41 -8.06
N LEU A 43 19.95 6.69 -9.30
CA LEU A 43 18.58 6.88 -9.75
C LEU A 43 18.08 5.60 -10.44
N ILE A 44 17.04 5.01 -9.88
CA ILE A 44 16.29 3.91 -10.48
C ILE A 44 15.01 4.45 -11.09
N ILE A 45 14.80 4.15 -12.37
CA ILE A 45 13.58 4.51 -13.10
C ILE A 45 12.84 3.21 -13.40
N VAL A 46 11.65 3.05 -12.83
CA VAL A 46 10.79 1.87 -13.06
C VAL A 46 9.54 2.30 -13.81
N SER A 47 9.42 1.85 -15.06
CA SER A 47 8.28 2.15 -15.94
C SER A 47 7.32 0.95 -16.08
N ILE A 48 6.17 1.16 -16.72
CA ILE A 48 5.30 0.06 -17.19
C ILE A 48 5.40 0.01 -18.71
N LYS A 49 5.60 -1.20 -19.27
CA LYS A 49 5.41 -1.43 -20.69
C LYS A 49 3.91 -1.43 -20.99
N LEU A 50 3.47 -0.49 -21.82
CA LEU A 50 2.07 -0.41 -22.21
C LEU A 50 1.77 -1.49 -23.27
N PRO A 51 0.62 -2.17 -23.20
CA PRO A 51 0.18 -3.10 -24.23
C PRO A 51 0.10 -2.43 -25.60
N GLU A 52 0.41 -3.17 -26.68
CA GLU A 52 0.47 -2.64 -28.05
C GLU A 52 -0.87 -2.08 -28.55
N ASN A 53 -1.99 -2.52 -27.96
CA ASN A 53 -3.34 -2.08 -28.29
C ASN A 53 -3.78 -0.78 -27.60
N VAL A 54 -2.93 -0.17 -26.75
CA VAL A 54 -3.22 1.14 -26.14
C VAL A 54 -2.79 2.24 -27.10
N ASN A 55 -3.76 2.99 -27.66
CA ASN A 55 -3.47 4.17 -28.47
C ASN A 55 -3.06 5.33 -27.57
N ILE A 56 -1.75 5.60 -27.48
CA ILE A 56 -1.19 6.65 -26.63
C ILE A 56 -0.93 7.88 -27.49
N GLN A 57 -1.65 8.98 -27.23
CA GLN A 57 -1.43 10.25 -27.94
C GLN A 57 -0.07 10.90 -27.62
N VAL A 58 0.54 10.59 -26.47
CA VAL A 58 1.85 11.10 -26.04
C VAL A 58 2.66 10.00 -25.36
N ALA A 59 3.78 9.58 -25.95
CA ALA A 59 4.61 8.54 -25.37
C ALA A 59 5.07 8.92 -23.93
N PRO A 60 5.02 7.98 -22.97
CA PRO A 60 5.41 8.27 -21.60
C PRO A 60 6.89 8.63 -21.49
N ASN A 61 7.20 9.59 -20.62
CA ASN A 61 8.58 10.05 -20.33
C ASN A 61 9.35 10.60 -21.54
N LEU A 62 8.69 11.14 -22.57
CA LEU A 62 9.39 11.79 -23.70
C LEU A 62 10.36 12.88 -23.22
N ALA A 63 9.90 13.73 -22.30
CA ALA A 63 10.72 14.81 -21.75
C ALA A 63 11.88 14.33 -20.84
N LEU A 64 11.92 13.05 -20.45
CA LEU A 64 13.07 12.47 -19.73
C LEU A 64 14.28 12.31 -20.66
N LYS A 65 14.04 12.16 -21.97
CA LYS A 65 15.07 11.98 -23.00
C LYS A 65 15.59 13.31 -23.57
N GLU A 66 15.08 14.44 -23.09
CA GLU A 66 15.57 15.76 -23.49
C GLU A 66 17.05 15.92 -23.08
N PRO A 67 17.90 16.52 -23.93
CA PRO A 67 19.35 16.57 -23.71
C PRO A 67 19.77 17.19 -22.37
N ASP A 68 19.07 18.25 -21.94
CA ASP A 68 19.34 18.94 -20.68
C ASP A 68 18.99 18.10 -19.45
N VAL A 69 17.85 17.39 -19.50
CA VAL A 69 17.43 16.44 -18.46
C VAL A 69 18.39 15.26 -18.39
N LEU A 70 18.72 14.64 -19.53
CA LEU A 70 19.68 13.53 -19.59
C LEU A 70 21.04 13.92 -19.04
N LYS A 71 21.55 15.09 -19.45
CA LYS A 71 22.83 15.60 -18.96
C LYS A 71 22.80 15.82 -17.45
N LYS A 72 21.79 16.54 -16.93
CA LYS A 72 21.68 16.80 -15.48
C LYS A 72 21.57 15.51 -14.67
N MET A 73 20.84 14.53 -15.20
CA MET A 73 20.69 13.23 -14.57
C MET A 73 22.01 12.45 -14.54
N LYS A 74 22.71 12.32 -15.68
CA LYS A 74 23.98 11.57 -15.79
C LYS A 74 25.16 12.23 -15.09
N ASP A 75 25.18 13.56 -15.01
CA ASP A 75 26.23 14.29 -14.29
C ASP A 75 26.19 13.96 -12.79
N ASN A 76 24.98 13.81 -12.23
CA ASN A 76 24.74 13.73 -10.79
C ASN A 76 24.44 12.32 -10.27
N PHE A 77 23.95 11.41 -11.12
CA PHE A 77 23.50 10.09 -10.70
C PHE A 77 24.07 8.99 -11.59
N VAL A 78 24.32 7.82 -11.00
CA VAL A 78 24.30 6.57 -11.75
C VAL A 78 22.84 6.27 -12.08
N VAL A 79 22.51 6.00 -13.34
CA VAL A 79 21.14 5.82 -13.80
C VAL A 79 20.90 4.36 -14.16
N PHE A 80 19.83 3.79 -13.63
CA PHE A 80 19.35 2.48 -14.00
C PHE A 80 17.86 2.53 -14.35
N ASN A 81 17.55 2.37 -15.63
CA ASN A 81 16.18 2.30 -16.12
C ASN A 81 15.78 0.84 -16.40
N SER A 82 14.64 0.42 -15.85
CA SER A 82 13.99 -0.87 -16.09
C SER A 82 12.46 -0.71 -16.10
N ASP A 83 11.74 -1.82 -16.24
CA ASP A 83 10.28 -1.85 -16.30
C ASP A 83 9.69 -2.93 -15.38
N ARG A 84 8.40 -2.80 -15.08
CA ARG A 84 7.68 -3.70 -14.17
C ARG A 84 7.65 -5.16 -14.64
N SER A 85 7.77 -5.43 -15.94
CA SER A 85 7.77 -6.79 -16.49
C SER A 85 9.11 -7.50 -16.35
N ASP A 86 10.19 -6.76 -16.07
CA ASP A 86 11.47 -7.33 -15.67
C ASP A 86 11.33 -8.01 -14.30
N THR A 87 11.30 -9.34 -14.30
CA THR A 87 11.16 -10.15 -13.10
C THR A 87 12.30 -9.96 -12.10
N THR A 88 13.48 -9.50 -12.55
CA THR A 88 14.61 -9.20 -11.66
C THR A 88 14.34 -7.99 -10.77
N MET A 89 13.38 -7.13 -11.15
CA MET A 89 12.96 -5.96 -10.37
C MET A 89 11.98 -6.28 -9.25
N ASN A 90 11.40 -7.49 -9.20
CA ASN A 90 10.38 -7.84 -8.20
C ASN A 90 10.84 -7.57 -6.76
N ALA A 91 12.06 -8.00 -6.41
CA ALA A 91 12.62 -7.78 -5.08
C ALA A 91 12.82 -6.29 -4.75
N ILE A 92 13.22 -5.48 -5.74
CA ILE A 92 13.39 -4.02 -5.58
C ILE A 92 12.03 -3.34 -5.41
N ILE A 93 11.04 -3.71 -6.22
CA ILE A 93 9.68 -3.18 -6.18
C ILE A 93 9.02 -3.48 -4.82
N GLU A 94 9.28 -4.67 -4.27
CA GLU A 94 8.81 -5.04 -2.94
C GLU A 94 9.57 -4.27 -1.85
N LYS A 95 10.91 -4.30 -1.86
CA LYS A 95 11.78 -3.66 -0.87
C LYS A 95 11.46 -2.16 -0.69
N TYR A 96 11.37 -1.42 -1.80
CA TYR A 96 11.09 0.02 -1.78
C TYR A 96 9.61 0.37 -1.93
N LYS A 97 8.72 -0.63 -1.83
CA LYS A 97 7.26 -0.46 -1.89
C LYS A 97 6.80 0.38 -3.10
N ILE A 98 7.34 0.12 -4.29
CA ILE A 98 6.96 0.83 -5.52
C ILE A 98 5.54 0.39 -5.91
N ARG A 99 4.60 1.35 -5.99
CA ARG A 99 3.17 1.09 -6.29
C ARG A 99 2.61 1.92 -7.44
N ILE A 100 3.26 3.02 -7.78
CA ILE A 100 2.82 3.94 -8.84
C ILE A 100 3.91 3.96 -9.92
N TYR A 101 3.55 4.16 -11.18
CA TYR A 101 4.49 4.13 -12.30
C TYR A 101 4.24 5.27 -13.28
N PRO A 102 5.27 5.81 -13.96
CA PRO A 102 6.69 5.55 -13.69
C PRO A 102 7.08 6.04 -12.28
N THR A 103 8.06 5.38 -11.65
CA THR A 103 8.67 5.81 -10.38
C THR A 103 10.14 6.16 -10.60
N PHE A 104 10.57 7.27 -10.01
CA PHE A 104 11.94 7.75 -9.92
C PHE A 104 12.38 7.60 -8.46
N LEU A 105 13.17 6.56 -8.20
CA LEU A 105 13.66 6.22 -6.86
C LEU A 105 15.14 6.59 -6.75
N PHE A 106 15.47 7.41 -5.77
CA PHE A 106 16.82 7.91 -5.55
C PHE A 106 17.43 7.27 -4.30
N LEU A 107 18.61 6.67 -4.47
CA LEU A 107 19.31 5.91 -3.45
C LEU A 107 20.72 6.49 -3.21
N HIS A 108 21.16 6.47 -1.96
CA HIS A 108 22.57 6.63 -1.63
C HIS A 108 23.39 5.46 -2.20
N PRO A 109 24.72 5.59 -2.33
CA PRO A 109 25.58 4.50 -2.78
C PRO A 109 25.42 3.22 -1.96
N ASN A 110 25.13 3.30 -0.67
CA ASN A 110 24.86 2.14 0.20
C ASN A 110 23.49 1.48 -0.04
N GLY A 111 22.67 2.00 -0.96
CA GLY A 111 21.36 1.48 -1.31
C GLY A 111 20.20 2.00 -0.46
N ASP A 112 20.43 2.90 0.49
CA ASP A 112 19.34 3.53 1.25
C ASP A 112 18.58 4.55 0.40
N ALA A 113 17.26 4.47 0.41
CA ALA A 113 16.43 5.45 -0.27
C ALA A 113 16.42 6.78 0.51
N PHE A 114 16.54 7.89 -0.22
CA PHE A 114 16.41 9.24 0.35
C PHE A 114 15.32 10.06 -0.32
N HIS A 115 14.89 9.70 -1.53
CA HIS A 115 13.82 10.41 -2.24
C HIS A 115 13.12 9.49 -3.24
N SER A 116 11.83 9.75 -3.46
CA SER A 116 11.08 9.11 -4.55
C SER A 116 10.00 10.04 -5.08
N GLU A 117 9.86 10.09 -6.40
CA GLU A 117 8.75 10.76 -7.07
C GLU A 117 8.15 9.85 -8.14
N PHE A 118 6.90 10.11 -8.54
CA PHE A 118 6.17 9.25 -9.47
C PHE A 118 5.31 10.05 -10.45
N GLY A 119 4.92 9.38 -11.53
CA GLY A 119 4.02 9.88 -12.54
C GLY A 119 4.75 10.41 -13.78
N ASN A 120 4.06 10.30 -14.92
CA ASN A 120 4.57 10.81 -16.19
C ASN A 120 4.50 12.34 -16.20
N MET A 121 5.61 12.99 -16.51
CA MET A 121 5.69 14.45 -16.61
C MET A 121 5.86 14.83 -18.09
N SER A 122 4.91 15.58 -18.65
CA SER A 122 4.99 16.07 -20.03
C SER A 122 5.91 17.30 -20.18
N ASN A 123 6.23 17.98 -19.08
CA ASN A 123 7.06 19.18 -19.07
C ASN A 123 8.45 18.86 -18.49
N LYS A 124 9.51 19.14 -19.26
CA LYS A 124 10.91 18.91 -18.85
C LYS A 124 11.31 19.64 -17.56
N ASN A 125 10.75 20.82 -17.28
CA ASN A 125 11.07 21.59 -16.07
C ASN A 125 10.70 20.83 -14.80
N ARG A 126 9.69 19.95 -14.84
CA ARG A 126 9.36 19.11 -13.69
C ARG A 126 10.44 18.07 -13.39
N TYR A 127 11.04 17.46 -14.42
CA TYR A 127 12.19 16.56 -14.22
C TYR A 127 13.39 17.32 -13.66
N LEU A 128 13.67 18.52 -14.17
CA LEU A 128 14.78 19.33 -13.67
C LEU A 128 14.59 19.68 -12.18
N LEU A 129 13.39 20.07 -11.77
CA LEU A 129 13.07 20.35 -10.36
C LEU A 129 13.17 19.11 -9.47
N MET A 130 12.69 17.96 -9.94
CA MET A 130 12.84 16.68 -9.24
C MET A 130 14.33 16.33 -9.04
N LEU A 131 15.14 16.47 -10.09
CA LEU A 131 16.59 16.22 -10.04
C LEU A 131 17.29 17.20 -9.10
N GLU A 132 16.95 18.50 -9.13
CA GLU A 132 17.50 19.50 -8.19
C GLU A 132 17.21 19.14 -6.74
N ARG A 133 15.96 18.77 -6.45
CA ARG A 133 15.58 18.31 -5.12
C ARG A 133 16.37 17.06 -4.73
N ALA A 134 16.47 16.07 -5.61
CA ALA A 134 17.22 14.85 -5.33
C ALA A 134 18.72 15.12 -5.11
N ILE A 135 19.33 16.07 -5.83
CA ILE A 135 20.73 16.48 -5.64
C ILE A 135 20.93 17.18 -4.28
N ALA A 136 19.95 17.96 -3.83
CA ALA A 136 20.01 18.57 -2.50
C ALA A 136 19.91 17.49 -1.41
N LEU A 137 18.95 16.58 -1.54
CA LEU A 137 18.69 15.51 -0.58
C LEU A 137 19.79 14.44 -0.54
N SER A 138 20.51 14.21 -1.64
CA SER A 138 21.60 13.21 -1.68
C SER A 138 22.79 13.57 -0.78
N LYS A 139 22.85 14.82 -0.30
CA LYS A 139 23.87 15.31 0.65
C LYS A 139 23.50 15.05 2.11
N GLU A 140 22.25 14.68 2.39
CA GLU A 140 21.84 14.27 3.73
C GLU A 140 22.46 12.91 4.06
N LYS A 141 22.62 12.60 5.35
CA LYS A 141 23.04 11.26 5.77
C LYS A 141 21.93 10.25 5.49
N SER A 142 22.33 9.05 5.09
CA SER A 142 21.42 7.93 4.89
C SER A 142 20.79 7.45 6.21
N ILE A 143 19.74 6.63 6.11
CA ILE A 143 19.09 6.00 7.27
C ILE A 143 20.12 5.19 8.06
N THR A 144 20.98 4.42 7.38
CA THR A 144 22.02 3.61 7.99
C THR A 144 23.04 4.45 8.75
N GLU A 145 23.49 5.57 8.17
CA GLU A 145 24.44 6.47 8.82
C GLU A 145 23.82 7.17 10.04
N LEU A 146 22.60 7.71 9.92
CA LEU A 146 21.90 8.34 11.04
C LEU A 146 21.61 7.33 12.17
N ALA A 147 21.29 6.09 11.84
CA ALA A 147 21.11 5.03 12.82
C ALA A 147 22.42 4.66 13.54
N ALA A 148 23.55 4.65 12.82
CA ALA A 148 24.87 4.43 13.40
C ALA A 148 25.28 5.59 14.33
N ASP A 149 25.09 6.84 13.90
CA ASP A 149 25.35 8.04 14.69
C ASP A 149 24.55 8.03 16.00
N TYR A 150 23.23 7.76 15.91
CA TYR A 150 22.37 7.67 17.09
C TYR A 150 22.78 6.50 18.01
N SER A 151 23.21 5.38 17.44
CA SER A 151 23.68 4.24 18.23
C SER A 151 24.96 4.57 19.00
N ALA A 152 25.84 5.41 18.43
CA ALA A 152 27.05 5.90 19.08
C ALA A 152 26.76 6.96 20.15
N ASN A 153 25.73 7.80 19.96
CA ASN A 153 25.27 8.77 20.96
C ASN A 153 23.75 8.74 21.12
N LYS A 154 23.26 7.88 22.04
CA LYS A 154 21.82 7.68 22.30
C LYS A 154 21.10 8.88 22.92
N THR A 155 21.84 9.92 23.31
CA THR A 155 21.30 11.16 23.87
C THR A 155 21.09 12.25 22.82
N ASP A 156 21.59 12.06 21.60
CA ASP A 156 21.42 13.01 20.51
C ASP A 156 20.00 12.94 19.93
N ASN A 157 19.13 13.78 20.48
CA ASN A 157 17.73 13.85 20.09
C ASN A 157 17.52 14.44 18.68
N GLU A 158 18.45 15.27 18.20
CA GLU A 158 18.39 15.87 16.87
C GLU A 158 18.68 14.83 15.78
N THR A 159 19.70 14.00 15.99
CA THR A 159 19.98 12.86 15.09
C THR A 159 18.82 11.87 15.07
N LEU A 160 18.24 11.57 16.24
CA LEU A 160 17.07 10.69 16.33
C LEU A 160 15.85 11.26 15.60
N LYS A 161 15.59 12.55 15.73
CA LYS A 161 14.51 13.23 15.00
C LYS A 161 14.71 13.12 13.49
N LYS A 162 15.90 13.47 12.98
CA LYS A 162 16.24 13.37 11.55
C LYS A 162 16.09 11.94 11.02
N LEU A 163 16.50 10.94 11.82
CA LEU A 163 16.33 9.53 11.47
C LEU A 163 14.85 9.17 11.30
N ILE A 164 13.99 9.54 12.25
CA ILE A 164 12.54 9.27 12.18
C ILE A 164 11.90 10.00 10.99
N GLU A 165 12.27 11.26 10.74
CA GLU A 165 11.76 12.04 9.60
C GLU A 165 12.16 11.42 8.26
N LEU A 166 13.42 10.98 8.11
CA LEU A 166 13.89 10.31 6.91
C LEU A 166 13.19 8.94 6.71
N ARG A 167 12.98 8.18 7.79
CA ARG A 167 12.20 6.92 7.74
C ARG A 167 10.76 7.18 7.27
N LYS A 168 10.08 8.17 7.86
CA LYS A 168 8.71 8.56 7.47
C LYS A 168 8.62 8.98 6.00
N ARG A 169 9.55 9.83 5.52
CA ARG A 169 9.62 10.24 4.10
C ARG A 169 9.75 9.04 3.15
N ASN A 170 10.43 7.99 3.59
CA ASN A 170 10.59 6.74 2.86
C ASN A 170 9.51 5.68 3.16
N SER A 171 8.36 6.07 3.72
CA SER A 171 7.23 5.17 4.03
C SER A 171 7.59 4.00 4.97
N ILE A 172 8.57 4.23 5.83
CA ILE A 172 8.94 3.34 6.93
C ILE A 172 8.21 3.84 8.19
N THR A 173 7.27 3.03 8.68
CA THR A 173 6.27 3.44 9.67
C THR A 173 6.46 2.84 11.05
N ASP A 174 7.37 1.87 11.22
CA ASP A 174 7.70 1.16 12.46
C ASP A 174 8.63 1.98 13.38
N ASN A 175 8.30 3.26 13.61
CA ASN A 175 9.14 4.20 14.37
C ASN A 175 8.81 4.24 15.87
N ALA A 176 7.89 3.41 16.35
CA ALA A 176 7.40 3.43 17.73
C ALA A 176 8.53 3.30 18.77
N GLU A 177 9.49 2.40 18.56
CA GLU A 177 10.61 2.24 19.51
C GLU A 177 11.53 3.47 19.53
N LEU A 178 11.75 4.10 18.37
CA LEU A 178 12.55 5.31 18.25
C LEU A 178 11.85 6.51 18.91
N ILE A 179 10.55 6.67 18.69
CA ILE A 179 9.81 7.80 19.28
C ILE A 179 9.67 7.66 20.80
N GLU A 180 9.61 6.44 21.34
CA GLU A 180 9.69 6.20 22.79
C GLU A 180 11.01 6.69 23.38
N LYS A 181 12.13 6.60 22.65
CA LYS A 181 13.41 7.19 23.09
C LYS A 181 13.43 8.70 22.93
N TYR A 182 12.90 9.21 21.82
CA TYR A 182 12.86 10.65 21.55
C TYR A 182 12.18 11.45 22.67
N VAL A 183 11.03 10.97 23.15
CA VAL A 183 10.29 11.69 24.19
C VAL A 183 10.97 11.69 25.56
N THR A 184 11.85 10.72 25.85
CA THR A 184 12.57 10.67 27.14
C THR A 184 13.59 11.79 27.32
N ASN A 185 14.03 12.40 26.22
CA ASN A 185 14.98 13.51 26.22
C ASN A 185 14.29 14.89 26.13
N LEU A 186 12.96 14.94 26.13
CA LEU A 186 12.20 16.18 26.06
C LEU A 186 11.82 16.72 27.45
N LYS A 187 11.67 18.04 27.54
CA LYS A 187 11.11 18.72 28.71
C LYS A 187 9.58 18.69 28.65
N ILE A 188 8.93 18.81 29.80
CA ILE A 188 7.46 18.80 29.91
C ILE A 188 6.81 19.88 29.02
N ASP A 189 7.42 21.07 28.95
CA ASP A 189 6.89 22.18 28.13
C ASP A 189 6.88 21.87 26.63
N ASN A 190 7.71 20.94 26.15
CA ASN A 190 7.73 20.55 24.74
C ASN A 190 6.41 19.90 24.30
N PHE A 191 5.67 19.27 25.22
CA PHE A 191 4.38 18.66 24.92
C PHE A 191 3.22 19.67 24.81
N ASN A 192 3.52 20.96 24.98
CA ASN A 192 2.59 22.07 24.67
C ASN A 192 2.80 22.64 23.26
N ASN A 193 3.82 22.16 22.52
CA ASN A 193 4.09 22.60 21.15
C ASN A 193 3.38 21.70 20.12
N TYR A 194 2.66 22.32 19.19
CA TYR A 194 1.86 21.62 18.18
C TYR A 194 2.69 20.71 17.29
N GLU A 195 3.82 21.20 16.80
CA GLU A 195 4.68 20.52 15.83
C GLU A 195 5.40 19.32 16.45
N ILE A 196 5.81 19.43 17.71
CA ILE A 196 6.41 18.32 18.47
C ILE A 196 5.38 17.24 18.72
N VAL A 197 4.17 17.59 19.17
CA VAL A 197 3.11 16.59 19.40
C VAL A 197 2.67 15.94 18.09
N LEU A 198 2.54 16.71 17.00
CA LEU A 198 2.25 16.18 15.68
C LEU A 198 3.33 15.21 15.21
N PHE A 199 4.61 15.59 15.35
CA PHE A 199 5.73 14.72 15.00
C PHE A 199 5.70 13.39 15.77
N ILE A 200 5.43 13.45 17.08
CA ILE A 200 5.29 12.24 17.92
C ILE A 200 4.16 11.36 17.39
N LEU A 201 2.97 11.92 17.17
CA LEU A 201 1.80 11.18 16.70
C LEU A 201 2.01 10.56 15.31
N GLU A 202 2.60 11.31 14.38
CA GLU A 202 2.91 10.83 13.03
C GLU A 202 3.99 9.74 13.00
N ALA A 203 4.84 9.64 14.04
CA ALA A 203 5.77 8.54 14.18
C ALA A 203 5.09 7.22 14.61
N GLY A 204 3.81 7.28 15.01
CA GLY A 204 3.02 6.11 15.39
C GLY A 204 3.50 5.48 16.71
N PRO A 205 3.41 6.18 17.85
CA PRO A 205 3.85 5.66 19.14
C PRO A 205 3.02 4.44 19.56
N PHE A 206 3.54 3.65 20.51
CA PHE A 206 2.75 2.58 21.10
C PHE A 206 1.57 3.17 21.90
N ALA A 207 0.36 2.66 21.70
CA ALA A 207 -0.85 3.17 22.35
C ALA A 207 -0.83 3.06 23.88
N ASP A 208 -0.01 2.15 24.42
CA ASP A 208 0.26 1.98 25.85
C ASP A 208 1.62 2.55 26.31
N GLY A 209 2.39 3.12 25.37
CA GLY A 209 3.73 3.67 25.57
C GLY A 209 3.76 5.06 26.19
N SER A 210 4.96 5.53 26.51
CA SER A 210 5.18 6.84 27.13
C SER A 210 5.00 7.96 26.11
N ALA A 211 5.45 7.76 24.88
CA ALA A 211 5.32 8.76 23.83
C ALA A 211 3.85 9.09 23.53
N TYR A 212 2.98 8.07 23.53
CA TYR A 212 1.54 8.27 23.43
C TYR A 212 1.00 9.04 24.65
N LYS A 213 1.33 8.63 25.88
CA LYS A 213 0.86 9.33 27.09
C LYS A 213 1.27 10.81 27.11
N PHE A 214 2.51 11.12 26.73
CA PHE A 214 2.98 12.50 26.65
C PHE A 214 2.33 13.29 25.53
N ALA A 215 2.13 12.70 24.34
CA ALA A 215 1.43 13.37 23.25
C ALA A 215 -0.02 13.75 23.60
N PHE A 216 -0.65 13.03 24.52
CA PHE A 216 -2.01 13.26 25.01
C PHE A 216 -2.06 13.96 26.39
N SER A 217 -0.92 14.41 26.94
CA SER A 217 -0.89 15.09 28.24
C SER A 217 -1.58 16.46 28.20
N ASN A 218 -1.42 17.18 27.09
CA ASN A 218 -2.15 18.42 26.80
C ASN A 218 -3.21 18.19 25.73
N LYS A 219 -4.41 17.81 26.18
CA LYS A 219 -5.56 17.53 25.31
C LYS A 219 -5.89 18.67 24.34
N LYS A 220 -5.68 19.94 24.73
CA LYS A 220 -5.98 21.08 23.83
C LYS A 220 -5.13 21.04 22.56
N ILE A 221 -3.86 20.65 22.67
CA ILE A 221 -2.97 20.51 21.52
C ILE A 221 -3.39 19.32 20.67
N THR A 222 -3.62 18.17 21.28
CA THR A 222 -4.03 16.96 20.56
C THR A 222 -5.38 17.14 19.86
N ASP A 223 -6.37 17.75 20.52
CA ASP A 223 -7.67 18.06 19.94
C ASP A 223 -7.55 19.04 18.77
N SER A 224 -6.65 20.03 18.87
CA SER A 224 -6.32 20.95 17.78
C SER A 224 -5.77 20.20 16.55
N ILE A 225 -4.84 19.26 16.76
CA ILE A 225 -4.29 18.41 15.69
C ILE A 225 -5.41 17.62 15.01
N TYR A 226 -6.25 16.92 15.78
CA TYR A 226 -7.34 16.12 15.21
C TYR A 226 -8.47 16.96 14.60
N LYS A 227 -8.56 18.25 14.91
CA LYS A 227 -9.49 19.20 14.30
C LYS A 227 -8.96 19.79 13.00
N ASN A 228 -7.68 20.16 12.95
CA ASN A 228 -7.11 20.99 11.90
C ASN A 228 -6.35 20.19 10.83
N GLU A 229 -5.77 19.03 11.16
CA GLU A 229 -5.04 18.24 10.18
C GLU A 229 -5.96 17.60 9.13
N PRO A 230 -5.50 17.44 7.87
CA PRO A 230 -6.24 16.75 6.83
C PRO A 230 -6.69 15.35 7.27
N LEU A 231 -7.84 14.89 6.79
CA LEU A 231 -8.38 13.57 7.14
C LEU A 231 -7.37 12.44 6.89
N GLN A 232 -6.59 12.54 5.81
CA GLN A 232 -5.55 11.57 5.48
C GLN A 232 -4.45 11.50 6.55
N VAL A 233 -4.00 12.64 7.07
CA VAL A 233 -2.96 12.71 8.11
C VAL A 233 -3.49 12.09 9.40
N ARG A 234 -4.70 12.47 9.82
CA ARG A 234 -5.35 11.93 11.02
C ARG A 234 -5.57 10.42 10.95
N ALA A 235 -5.99 9.93 9.77
CA ALA A 235 -6.11 8.50 9.53
C ALA A 235 -4.75 7.80 9.58
N ALA A 236 -3.70 8.39 9.00
CA ALA A 236 -2.35 7.84 9.03
C ALA A 236 -1.78 7.78 10.46
N ILE A 237 -2.01 8.80 11.29
CA ILE A 237 -1.64 8.80 12.72
C ILE A 237 -2.29 7.61 13.44
N ASN A 238 -3.62 7.50 13.34
CA ASN A 238 -4.35 6.43 14.03
C ASN A 238 -3.90 5.04 13.55
N ASN A 239 -3.75 4.86 12.24
CA ASN A 239 -3.28 3.60 11.66
C ASN A 239 -1.85 3.28 12.11
N GLY A 240 -0.95 4.26 12.16
CA GLY A 240 0.43 4.08 12.64
C GLY A 240 0.47 3.62 14.10
N ILE A 241 -0.29 4.27 14.97
CA ILE A 241 -0.42 3.88 16.39
C ILE A 241 -0.98 2.45 16.51
N ILE A 242 -2.06 2.14 15.80
CA ILE A 242 -2.69 0.81 15.85
C ILE A 242 -1.74 -0.28 15.34
N GLU A 243 -1.16 -0.10 14.15
CA GLU A 243 -0.30 -1.12 13.53
C GLU A 243 0.99 -1.34 14.31
N ASN A 244 1.65 -0.28 14.77
CA ASN A 244 2.88 -0.43 15.55
C ASN A 244 2.64 -1.13 16.89
N THR A 245 1.57 -0.74 17.58
CA THR A 245 1.16 -1.38 18.85
C THR A 245 0.75 -2.83 18.63
N MET A 246 -0.02 -3.12 17.58
CA MET A 246 -0.45 -4.47 17.27
C MET A 246 0.71 -5.37 16.84
N ALA A 247 1.64 -4.86 16.04
CA ALA A 247 2.83 -5.60 15.62
C ALA A 247 3.68 -6.00 16.84
N LYS A 248 3.89 -5.08 17.79
CA LYS A 248 4.57 -5.39 19.05
C LYS A 248 3.78 -6.39 19.89
N ALA A 249 2.47 -6.21 20.03
CA ALA A 249 1.61 -7.12 20.76
C ALA A 249 1.70 -8.56 20.21
N ILE A 250 1.68 -8.73 18.89
CA ILE A 250 1.80 -10.04 18.22
C ILE A 250 3.17 -10.66 18.48
N ARG A 251 4.24 -9.88 18.27
CA ARG A 251 5.63 -10.31 18.48
C ARG A 251 5.86 -10.79 19.92
N ASP A 252 5.31 -10.06 20.89
CA ASP A 252 5.51 -10.32 22.31
C ASP A 252 4.41 -11.22 22.90
N LYS A 253 3.41 -11.62 22.10
CA LYS A 253 2.20 -12.32 22.54
C LYS A 253 1.52 -11.63 23.75
N ASN A 254 1.43 -10.31 23.72
CA ASN A 254 0.87 -9.49 24.80
C ASN A 254 -0.57 -9.04 24.48
N VAL A 255 -1.55 -9.67 25.13
CA VAL A 255 -2.98 -9.37 24.91
C VAL A 255 -3.37 -7.97 25.39
N ASN A 256 -2.79 -7.47 26.49
CA ASN A 256 -3.12 -6.14 27.01
C ASN A 256 -2.69 -5.04 26.04
N GLN A 257 -1.56 -5.23 25.38
CA GLN A 257 -1.07 -4.34 24.33
C GLN A 257 -1.93 -4.43 23.06
N ALA A 258 -2.40 -5.63 22.69
CA ALA A 258 -3.36 -5.79 21.59
C ALA A 258 -4.69 -5.08 21.87
N GLN A 259 -5.16 -5.11 23.13
CA GLN A 259 -6.35 -4.38 23.57
C GLN A 259 -6.10 -2.86 23.53
N ALA A 260 -4.90 -2.39 23.86
CA ALA A 260 -4.54 -0.97 23.74
C ALA A 260 -4.62 -0.49 22.29
N ALA A 261 -4.05 -1.24 21.35
CA ALA A 261 -4.18 -0.96 19.91
C ALA A 261 -5.66 -0.96 19.48
N SER A 262 -6.43 -1.95 19.93
CA SER A 262 -7.83 -2.12 19.55
C SER A 262 -8.73 -1.00 20.11
N ARG A 263 -8.40 -0.42 21.27
CA ARG A 263 -9.11 0.75 21.83
C ARG A 263 -8.96 1.98 20.93
N VAL A 264 -7.78 2.20 20.35
CA VAL A 264 -7.56 3.30 19.38
C VAL A 264 -8.41 3.09 18.13
N ALA A 265 -8.58 1.86 17.69
CA ALA A 265 -9.44 1.52 16.55
C ALA A 265 -10.96 1.67 16.84
N ASN A 266 -11.35 1.80 18.11
CA ASN A 266 -12.71 2.01 18.59
C ASN A 266 -13.76 1.06 17.95
N SER A 267 -14.49 1.50 16.91
CA SER A 267 -15.53 0.72 16.23
C SER A 267 -15.01 -0.59 15.62
N ASN A 268 -13.71 -0.67 15.34
CA ASN A 268 -13.03 -1.86 14.82
C ASN A 268 -12.32 -2.69 15.91
N TYR A 269 -12.59 -2.45 17.20
CA TYR A 269 -11.94 -3.15 18.32
C TYR A 269 -11.92 -4.67 18.13
N SER A 270 -13.10 -5.27 17.90
CA SER A 270 -13.23 -6.72 17.77
C SER A 270 -12.44 -7.26 16.58
N PHE A 271 -12.38 -6.53 15.46
CA PHE A 271 -11.62 -6.93 14.28
C PHE A 271 -10.12 -7.04 14.59
N TYR A 272 -9.56 -6.05 15.27
CA TYR A 272 -8.14 -6.05 15.65
C TYR A 272 -7.82 -7.14 16.68
N MET A 273 -8.73 -7.41 17.63
CA MET A 273 -8.58 -8.54 18.56
C MET A 273 -8.62 -9.89 17.84
N LEU A 274 -9.47 -10.08 16.82
CA LEU A 274 -9.47 -11.30 16.00
C LEU A 274 -8.17 -11.47 15.23
N ARG A 275 -7.66 -10.38 14.63
CA ARG A 275 -6.36 -10.38 13.95
C ARG A 275 -5.24 -10.79 14.91
N TYR A 276 -5.24 -10.26 16.13
CA TYR A 276 -4.28 -10.64 17.17
C TYR A 276 -4.33 -12.14 17.47
N TYR A 277 -5.49 -12.67 17.88
CA TYR A 277 -5.63 -14.09 18.24
C TYR A 277 -5.23 -15.01 17.08
N LYS A 278 -5.64 -14.68 15.84
CA LYS A 278 -5.23 -15.43 14.64
C LYS A 278 -3.71 -15.41 14.45
N SER A 279 -3.08 -14.24 14.60
CA SER A 279 -1.63 -14.07 14.38
C SER A 279 -0.77 -14.78 15.42
N VAL A 280 -1.20 -14.81 16.69
CA VAL A 280 -0.49 -15.54 17.76
C VAL A 280 -0.89 -17.02 17.85
N LYS A 281 -1.77 -17.48 16.96
CA LYS A 281 -2.32 -18.85 16.91
C LYS A 281 -3.07 -19.25 18.19
N ASP A 282 -3.72 -18.30 18.86
CA ASP A 282 -4.62 -18.56 19.98
C ASP A 282 -6.00 -18.97 19.42
N THR A 283 -6.09 -20.23 19.02
CA THR A 283 -7.28 -20.80 18.38
C THR A 283 -8.50 -20.75 19.29
N ALA A 284 -8.34 -20.95 20.60
CA ALA A 284 -9.46 -20.96 21.54
C ALA A 284 -10.12 -19.58 21.63
N ASN A 285 -9.32 -18.51 21.82
CA ASN A 285 -9.85 -17.17 21.83
C ASN A 285 -10.31 -16.70 20.46
N TYR A 286 -9.61 -17.08 19.38
CA TYR A 286 -10.04 -16.76 18.03
C TYR A 286 -11.45 -17.30 17.73
N LEU A 287 -11.67 -18.60 17.91
CA LEU A 287 -12.96 -19.24 17.62
C LEU A 287 -14.10 -18.60 18.44
N ARG A 288 -13.89 -18.43 19.76
CA ARG A 288 -14.88 -17.81 20.66
C ARG A 288 -15.26 -16.40 20.22
N ASN A 289 -14.28 -15.54 19.96
CA ASN A 289 -14.54 -14.14 19.62
C ASN A 289 -15.06 -14.00 18.18
N ALA A 290 -14.60 -14.84 17.26
CA ALA A 290 -15.04 -14.81 15.87
C ALA A 290 -16.52 -15.17 15.76
N THR A 291 -17.00 -16.14 16.55
CA THR A 291 -18.43 -16.47 16.59
C THR A 291 -19.30 -15.26 16.86
N PHE A 292 -19.01 -14.52 17.95
CA PHE A 292 -19.77 -13.33 18.30
C PHE A 292 -19.62 -12.21 17.25
N TYR A 293 -18.40 -12.00 16.75
CA TYR A 293 -18.12 -10.95 15.77
C TYR A 293 -18.90 -11.15 14.47
N TYR A 294 -18.88 -12.35 13.90
CA TYR A 294 -19.53 -12.61 12.62
C TYR A 294 -21.05 -12.69 12.76
N ASP A 295 -21.57 -13.30 13.83
CA ASP A 295 -23.01 -13.35 14.09
C ASP A 295 -23.58 -11.92 14.24
N SER A 296 -22.97 -11.10 15.10
CA SER A 296 -23.46 -9.73 15.37
C SER A 296 -23.44 -8.79 14.15
N ARG A 297 -22.54 -9.03 13.18
CA ARG A 297 -22.33 -8.14 12.03
C ARG A 297 -23.02 -8.60 10.76
N TYR A 298 -23.08 -9.92 10.54
CA TYR A 298 -23.46 -10.46 9.23
C TYR A 298 -24.68 -11.39 9.27
N MET A 299 -25.14 -11.81 10.45
CA MET A 299 -26.29 -12.72 10.60
C MET A 299 -27.60 -12.03 11.05
N ASN A 300 -27.55 -10.75 11.42
CA ASN A 300 -28.66 -10.05 12.08
C ASN A 300 -29.72 -9.45 11.15
N ILE A 301 -29.55 -9.54 9.82
CA ILE A 301 -30.49 -8.98 8.84
C ILE A 301 -30.83 -10.02 7.77
N SER A 302 -32.10 -10.05 7.36
CA SER A 302 -32.59 -10.98 6.33
C SER A 302 -32.04 -10.65 4.94
N ALA A 303 -32.05 -11.64 4.03
CA ALA A 303 -31.54 -11.45 2.68
C ALA A 303 -32.35 -10.39 1.91
N ASP A 304 -33.68 -10.39 2.10
CA ASP A 304 -34.57 -9.38 1.51
C ASP A 304 -34.27 -7.97 2.03
N SER A 305 -33.99 -7.83 3.32
CA SER A 305 -33.60 -6.54 3.90
C SER A 305 -32.26 -6.06 3.36
N ILE A 306 -31.27 -6.94 3.18
CA ILE A 306 -30.00 -6.60 2.51
C ILE A 306 -30.26 -6.11 1.08
N LYS A 307 -31.06 -6.84 0.28
CA LYS A 307 -31.41 -6.45 -1.09
C LYS A 307 -32.12 -5.10 -1.16
N LYS A 308 -33.05 -4.84 -0.23
CA LYS A 308 -33.74 -3.53 -0.12
C LYS A 308 -32.76 -2.40 0.22
N LEU A 309 -31.81 -2.65 1.12
CA LEU A 309 -30.76 -1.67 1.46
C LEU A 309 -29.84 -1.40 0.27
N GLU A 310 -29.43 -2.43 -0.48
CA GLU A 310 -28.65 -2.28 -1.71
C GLU A 310 -29.39 -1.45 -2.75
N ALA A 311 -30.67 -1.77 -3.01
CA ALA A 311 -31.49 -1.01 -3.94
C ALA A 311 -31.60 0.47 -3.53
N LYS A 312 -31.78 0.74 -2.22
CA LYS A 312 -31.79 2.10 -1.68
C LYS A 312 -30.45 2.81 -1.87
N GLN A 313 -29.33 2.12 -1.62
CA GLN A 313 -27.99 2.69 -1.80
C GLN A 313 -27.68 2.99 -3.27
N GLN A 314 -28.07 2.10 -4.18
CA GLN A 314 -27.98 2.31 -5.61
C GLN A 314 -28.82 3.53 -6.03
N GLN A 315 -30.04 3.65 -5.54
CA GLN A 315 -30.90 4.81 -5.81
C GLN A 315 -30.27 6.11 -5.30
N ILE A 316 -29.74 6.13 -4.07
CA ILE A 316 -29.03 7.30 -3.52
C ILE A 316 -27.80 7.66 -4.37
N ALA A 317 -27.03 6.67 -4.83
CA ALA A 317 -25.87 6.90 -5.69
C ALA A 317 -26.28 7.50 -7.04
N LEU A 318 -27.37 6.98 -7.64
CA LEU A 318 -27.95 7.51 -8.87
C LEU A 318 -28.45 8.96 -8.67
N ASP A 319 -29.13 9.24 -7.55
CA ASP A 319 -29.64 10.58 -7.24
C ASP A 319 -28.52 11.58 -6.96
N ARG A 320 -27.44 11.17 -6.28
CA ARG A 320 -26.23 12.00 -6.12
C ARG A 320 -25.57 12.30 -7.47
N ASN A 321 -25.47 11.32 -8.35
CA ASN A 321 -24.91 11.52 -9.69
C ASN A 321 -25.79 12.47 -10.52
N LYS A 322 -27.12 12.38 -10.40
CA LYS A 322 -28.05 13.36 -10.99
C LYS A 322 -27.85 14.76 -10.38
N GLN A 323 -27.79 14.90 -9.07
CA GLN A 323 -27.55 16.21 -8.42
C GLN A 323 -26.20 16.84 -8.81
N ALA A 324 -25.15 16.03 -9.00
CA ALA A 324 -23.86 16.51 -9.52
C ALA A 324 -23.95 17.00 -10.98
N LEU A 325 -24.88 16.47 -11.78
CA LEU A 325 -25.18 16.93 -13.14
C LEU A 325 -26.00 18.22 -13.17
N TYR A 326 -26.89 18.44 -12.19
CA TYR A 326 -27.81 19.60 -12.14
C TYR A 326 -27.38 20.74 -11.19
N SER A 327 -26.28 20.58 -10.45
CA SER A 327 -25.72 21.69 -9.66
C SER A 327 -25.25 22.80 -10.60
N PRO A 328 -25.66 24.08 -10.39
CA PRO A 328 -25.24 25.16 -11.25
C PRO A 328 -23.72 25.28 -11.17
N LYS A 329 -23.04 24.85 -12.23
CA LYS A 329 -21.61 25.08 -12.39
C LYS A 329 -21.41 26.59 -12.40
N THR A 330 -20.65 27.12 -11.44
CA THR A 330 -19.95 28.40 -11.64
C THR A 330 -18.96 28.19 -12.79
N THR A 331 -19.48 28.30 -14.00
CA THR A 331 -18.68 28.25 -15.22
C THR A 331 -17.94 29.58 -15.25
N LEU A 332 -16.65 29.56 -14.92
CA LEU A 332 -15.79 30.73 -15.10
C LEU A 332 -15.84 31.10 -16.59
N SER A 333 -16.09 32.38 -16.88
CA SER A 333 -16.05 32.87 -18.26
C SER A 333 -14.66 32.65 -18.86
N GLN A 334 -14.59 32.46 -20.17
CA GLN A 334 -13.33 32.22 -20.89
C GLN A 334 -12.26 33.28 -20.57
N ALA A 335 -12.68 34.55 -20.46
CA ALA A 335 -11.82 35.66 -20.05
C ALA A 335 -11.20 35.48 -18.64
N LYS A 336 -11.93 34.87 -17.71
CA LYS A 336 -11.48 34.61 -16.34
C LYS A 336 -10.51 33.42 -16.28
N ILE A 337 -10.70 32.42 -17.15
CA ILE A 337 -9.77 31.30 -17.33
C ILE A 337 -8.44 31.78 -17.91
N ASP A 338 -8.49 32.65 -18.91
CA ASP A 338 -7.29 33.15 -19.58
C ASP A 338 -6.50 34.13 -18.70
N SER A 339 -7.19 34.89 -17.82
CA SER A 339 -6.59 35.65 -16.72
C SER A 339 -5.89 34.78 -15.66
N ILE A 340 -6.40 33.58 -15.38
CA ILE A 340 -5.81 32.65 -14.39
C ILE A 340 -4.57 31.94 -14.95
N LYS A 341 -4.55 31.66 -16.26
CA LYS A 341 -3.42 31.03 -16.97
C LYS A 341 -2.21 31.94 -17.15
N SER A 342 -2.40 33.26 -17.17
CA SER A 342 -1.31 34.23 -17.33
C SER A 342 -0.58 34.58 -16.03
N SER A 343 -1.03 34.07 -14.88
CA SER A 343 -0.34 34.24 -13.60
C SER A 343 0.76 33.18 -13.41
N PRO A 344 2.02 33.53 -13.05
CA PRO A 344 3.16 32.60 -13.07
C PRO A 344 3.11 31.43 -12.08
N ASN A 345 2.05 31.27 -11.28
CA ASN A 345 2.00 30.29 -10.19
C ASN A 345 0.67 29.53 -10.05
N THR A 346 -0.22 29.53 -11.05
CA THR A 346 -1.54 28.89 -10.90
C THR A 346 -1.63 27.52 -11.58
N ILE A 347 -1.90 26.47 -10.80
CA ILE A 347 -2.18 25.12 -11.29
C ILE A 347 -3.68 25.01 -11.61
N VAL A 348 -4.04 24.91 -12.89
CA VAL A 348 -5.41 24.60 -13.31
C VAL A 348 -5.63 23.08 -13.19
N LYS A 349 -6.36 22.64 -12.16
CA LYS A 349 -6.79 21.23 -12.02
C LYS A 349 -8.01 20.98 -12.89
N LYS A 350 -7.87 20.10 -13.88
CA LYS A 350 -8.99 19.61 -14.69
C LYS A 350 -9.60 18.40 -13.96
N GLU A 351 -10.65 18.63 -13.18
CA GLU A 351 -11.37 17.53 -12.53
C GLU A 351 -12.24 16.80 -13.56
N THR A 352 -11.87 15.56 -13.85
CA THR A 352 -12.71 14.67 -14.66
C THR A 352 -13.58 13.89 -13.67
N ILE A 353 -14.89 14.12 -13.70
CA ILE A 353 -15.84 13.34 -12.90
C ILE A 353 -16.05 12.01 -13.62
N SER A 354 -15.27 10.99 -13.26
CA SER A 354 -15.61 9.62 -13.58
C SER A 354 -16.77 9.21 -12.67
N ALA A 355 -17.94 8.90 -13.26
CA ALA A 355 -19.03 8.29 -12.51
C ALA A 355 -18.55 6.91 -12.01
N ILE A 356 -18.18 6.83 -10.74
CA ILE A 356 -17.85 5.57 -10.08
C ILE A 356 -19.20 4.84 -9.89
N THR A 357 -19.48 3.86 -10.75
CA THR A 357 -20.68 3.00 -10.67
C THR A 357 -20.50 1.80 -9.74
N SER A 358 -19.34 1.65 -9.08
CA SER A 358 -19.10 0.53 -8.16
C SER A 358 -19.71 0.78 -6.78
N SER A 359 -21.05 0.76 -6.68
CA SER A 359 -21.67 0.44 -5.39
C SER A 359 -21.29 -1.00 -5.07
N ALA A 360 -20.36 -1.20 -4.12
CA ALA A 360 -20.01 -2.53 -3.64
C ALA A 360 -21.31 -3.24 -3.20
N SER A 361 -21.61 -4.41 -3.78
CA SER A 361 -22.78 -5.19 -3.37
C SER A 361 -22.60 -5.61 -1.91
N LEU A 362 -23.47 -5.11 -1.04
CA LEU A 362 -23.56 -5.46 0.38
C LEU A 362 -23.78 -6.96 0.56
N SER A 363 -24.64 -7.57 -0.27
CA SER A 363 -24.87 -9.01 -0.34
C SER A 363 -23.57 -9.75 -0.62
N ASN A 364 -22.81 -9.31 -1.62
CA ASN A 364 -21.51 -9.89 -1.94
C ASN A 364 -20.48 -9.72 -0.80
N SER A 365 -20.44 -8.54 -0.17
CA SER A 365 -19.53 -8.27 0.95
C SER A 365 -19.83 -9.14 2.18
N TYR A 366 -21.11 -9.30 2.52
CA TYR A 366 -21.57 -10.15 3.61
C TYR A 366 -21.28 -11.63 3.32
N ALA A 367 -21.61 -12.09 2.10
CA ALA A 367 -21.34 -13.46 1.68
C ALA A 367 -19.85 -13.79 1.74
N ASN A 368 -18.99 -12.93 1.19
CA ASN A 368 -17.53 -13.10 1.25
C ASN A 368 -17.02 -13.15 2.69
N SER A 369 -17.51 -12.25 3.56
CA SER A 369 -17.08 -12.19 4.97
C SER A 369 -17.44 -13.45 5.73
N LEU A 370 -18.68 -13.93 5.55
CA LEU A 370 -19.18 -15.15 6.18
C LEU A 370 -18.47 -16.40 5.67
N ASN A 371 -18.26 -16.51 4.36
CA ASN A 371 -17.53 -17.65 3.81
C ASN A 371 -16.06 -17.67 4.25
N SER A 372 -15.40 -16.50 4.28
CA SER A 372 -14.02 -16.38 4.76
C SER A 372 -13.90 -16.75 6.25
N ALA A 373 -14.91 -16.44 7.05
CA ALA A 373 -15.00 -16.86 8.45
C ALA A 373 -15.13 -18.39 8.58
N ALA A 374 -16.03 -18.98 7.79
CA ALA A 374 -16.25 -20.42 7.74
C ALA A 374 -14.99 -21.19 7.33
N TRP A 375 -14.31 -20.72 6.27
CA TRP A 375 -13.02 -21.26 5.84
C TRP A 375 -11.94 -21.10 6.90
N SER A 376 -11.83 -19.93 7.54
CA SER A 376 -10.87 -19.73 8.64
C SER A 376 -11.10 -20.70 9.80
N PHE A 377 -12.35 -21.08 10.09
CA PHE A 377 -12.67 -22.09 11.10
C PHE A 377 -12.20 -23.48 10.67
N TYR A 378 -12.41 -23.85 9.41
CA TYR A 378 -11.87 -25.09 8.84
C TYR A 378 -10.33 -25.13 8.94
N GLU A 379 -9.65 -24.05 8.55
CA GLU A 379 -8.17 -23.94 8.58
C GLU A 379 -7.59 -24.05 9.99
N THR A 380 -8.35 -23.72 11.05
CA THR A 380 -7.88 -23.95 12.42
C THR A 380 -7.68 -25.43 12.76
N GLY A 381 -8.25 -26.33 11.97
CA GLY A 381 -8.24 -27.77 12.23
C GLY A 381 -9.15 -28.20 13.39
N THR A 382 -10.01 -27.30 13.89
CA THR A 382 -10.90 -27.60 15.02
C THR A 382 -11.75 -28.84 14.76
N LYS A 383 -11.89 -29.68 15.79
CA LYS A 383 -12.78 -30.86 15.81
C LYS A 383 -14.01 -30.63 16.69
N ASN A 384 -14.15 -29.44 17.26
CA ASN A 384 -15.31 -29.09 18.06
C ASN A 384 -16.54 -28.91 17.16
N ILE A 385 -17.52 -29.80 17.33
CA ILE A 385 -18.72 -29.88 16.50
C ILE A 385 -19.51 -28.54 16.52
N ASN A 386 -19.57 -27.85 17.66
CA ASN A 386 -20.33 -26.59 17.76
C ASN A 386 -19.71 -25.49 16.87
N TYR A 387 -18.38 -25.40 16.81
CA TYR A 387 -17.72 -24.43 15.93
C TYR A 387 -17.84 -24.83 14.45
N LEU A 388 -17.75 -26.12 14.13
CA LEU A 388 -17.95 -26.59 12.76
C LEU A 388 -19.38 -26.35 12.27
N LEU A 389 -20.40 -26.63 13.09
CA LEU A 389 -21.80 -26.34 12.76
C LEU A 389 -22.06 -24.83 12.62
N LYS A 390 -21.38 -23.99 13.42
CA LYS A 390 -21.42 -22.54 13.26
C LYS A 390 -20.83 -22.10 11.92
N ALA A 391 -19.67 -22.64 11.54
CA ALA A 391 -19.07 -22.39 10.23
C ALA A 391 -19.96 -22.86 9.08
N VAL A 392 -20.61 -24.02 9.20
CA VAL A 392 -21.63 -24.50 8.23
C VAL A 392 -22.74 -23.47 8.09
N THR A 393 -23.28 -22.96 9.20
CA THR A 393 -24.33 -21.93 9.19
C THR A 393 -23.91 -20.68 8.41
N TRP A 394 -22.69 -20.18 8.64
CA TRP A 394 -22.16 -19.03 7.92
C TRP A 394 -21.94 -19.30 6.43
N SER A 395 -21.40 -20.47 6.08
CA SER A 395 -21.19 -20.84 4.69
C SER A 395 -22.52 -21.02 3.96
N THR A 396 -23.53 -21.65 4.56
CA THR A 396 -24.89 -21.71 4.01
C THR A 396 -25.50 -20.33 3.82
N ARG A 397 -25.35 -19.43 4.81
CA ARG A 397 -25.82 -18.05 4.69
C ARG A 397 -25.10 -17.30 3.56
N SER A 398 -23.80 -17.53 3.38
CA SER A 398 -23.05 -16.90 2.27
C SER A 398 -23.60 -17.31 0.90
N ILE A 399 -23.98 -18.59 0.74
CA ILE A 399 -24.60 -19.12 -0.48
C ILE A 399 -25.99 -18.52 -0.70
N GLU A 400 -26.80 -18.39 0.37
CA GLU A 400 -28.12 -17.75 0.28
C GLU A 400 -28.04 -16.30 -0.22
N LEU A 401 -27.03 -15.55 0.27
CA LEU A 401 -26.85 -14.14 -0.07
C LEU A 401 -26.27 -13.95 -1.47
N ASN A 402 -25.27 -14.75 -1.84
CA ASN A 402 -24.66 -14.69 -3.17
C ASN A 402 -24.03 -16.06 -3.51
N PRO A 403 -24.71 -16.94 -4.27
CA PRO A 403 -24.15 -18.23 -4.64
C PRO A 403 -22.81 -18.09 -5.38
N SER A 404 -21.80 -18.85 -4.93
CA SER A 404 -20.48 -18.89 -5.57
C SER A 404 -19.87 -20.28 -5.44
N ALA A 405 -19.15 -20.74 -6.46
CA ALA A 405 -18.46 -22.03 -6.44
C ALA A 405 -17.56 -22.20 -5.21
N SER A 406 -16.80 -21.15 -4.86
CA SER A 406 -15.92 -21.15 -3.67
C SER A 406 -16.66 -21.32 -2.34
N TYR A 407 -17.93 -20.91 -2.27
CA TYR A 407 -18.72 -21.01 -1.05
C TYR A 407 -19.29 -22.42 -0.87
N TYR A 408 -19.74 -23.04 -1.97
CA TYR A 408 -20.10 -24.46 -1.96
C TYR A 408 -18.90 -25.35 -1.62
N ASP A 409 -17.71 -25.03 -2.15
CA ASP A 409 -16.48 -25.75 -1.82
C ASP A 409 -16.14 -25.68 -0.32
N THR A 410 -16.23 -24.48 0.28
CA THR A 410 -16.06 -24.30 1.73
C THR A 410 -17.06 -25.15 2.53
N LEU A 411 -18.33 -25.15 2.13
CA LEU A 411 -19.37 -25.94 2.79
C LEU A 411 -19.11 -27.45 2.68
N ALA A 412 -18.62 -27.93 1.54
CA ALA A 412 -18.27 -29.33 1.33
C ALA A 412 -17.13 -29.80 2.26
N HIS A 413 -16.09 -28.99 2.42
CA HIS A 413 -14.99 -29.26 3.36
C HIS A 413 -15.47 -29.34 4.81
N LEU A 414 -16.39 -28.45 5.20
CA LEU A 414 -16.97 -28.46 6.55
C LEU A 414 -17.84 -29.70 6.79
N PHE A 415 -18.65 -30.11 5.81
CA PHE A 415 -19.41 -31.36 5.90
C PHE A 415 -18.49 -32.57 5.98
N TYR A 416 -17.40 -32.58 5.23
CA TYR A 416 -16.41 -33.66 5.30
C TYR A 416 -15.78 -33.74 6.70
N GLN A 417 -15.37 -32.61 7.27
CA GLN A 417 -14.81 -32.53 8.63
C GLN A 417 -15.80 -33.02 9.71
N LEU A 418 -17.10 -32.81 9.50
CA LEU A 418 -18.19 -33.33 10.33
C LEU A 418 -18.54 -34.80 10.05
N ARG A 419 -17.87 -35.45 9.09
CA ARG A 419 -18.12 -36.83 8.62
C ARG A 419 -19.45 -37.02 7.89
N TYR A 420 -20.05 -35.94 7.40
CA TYR A 420 -21.21 -35.94 6.51
C TYR A 420 -20.75 -36.15 5.06
N PHE A 421 -20.15 -37.33 4.80
CA PHE A 421 -19.42 -37.60 3.56
C PHE A 421 -20.30 -37.52 2.31
N GLU A 422 -21.53 -38.04 2.37
CA GLU A 422 -22.45 -37.97 1.24
C GLU A 422 -22.85 -36.53 0.92
N GLN A 423 -23.13 -35.73 1.96
CA GLN A 423 -23.43 -34.31 1.81
C GLN A 423 -22.21 -33.57 1.25
N ALA A 424 -21.01 -33.84 1.74
CA ALA A 424 -19.78 -33.23 1.24
C ALA A 424 -19.57 -33.48 -0.26
N VAL A 425 -19.69 -34.75 -0.70
CA VAL A 425 -19.56 -35.13 -2.12
C VAL A 425 -20.63 -34.44 -2.98
N LYS A 426 -21.88 -34.40 -2.51
CA LYS A 426 -22.97 -33.73 -3.24
C LYS A 426 -22.74 -32.23 -3.35
N THR A 427 -22.34 -31.58 -2.26
CA THR A 427 -22.08 -30.14 -2.22
C THR A 427 -20.87 -29.76 -3.08
N GLN A 428 -19.81 -30.58 -3.10
CA GLN A 428 -18.65 -30.34 -3.96
C GLN A 428 -19.01 -30.50 -5.45
N GLN A 429 -19.89 -31.44 -5.78
CA GLN A 429 -20.44 -31.55 -7.14
C GLN A 429 -21.22 -30.28 -7.53
N THR A 430 -21.98 -29.69 -6.59
CA THR A 430 -22.64 -28.39 -6.78
C THR A 430 -21.61 -27.28 -6.99
N ALA A 431 -20.50 -27.26 -6.25
CA ALA A 431 -19.41 -26.28 -6.45
C ALA A 431 -18.87 -26.31 -7.88
N ILE A 432 -18.62 -27.51 -8.43
CA ILE A 432 -18.17 -27.70 -9.82
C ILE A 432 -19.21 -27.17 -10.82
N ASN A 433 -20.49 -27.49 -10.62
CA ASN A 433 -21.55 -27.03 -11.50
C ASN A 433 -21.68 -25.50 -11.46
N GLN A 434 -21.55 -24.91 -10.27
CA GLN A 434 -21.55 -23.46 -10.09
C GLN A 434 -20.33 -22.81 -10.77
N ALA A 435 -19.15 -23.40 -10.69
CA ALA A 435 -17.94 -22.89 -11.37
C ALA A 435 -18.10 -22.86 -12.89
N LYS A 436 -18.77 -23.87 -13.46
CA LYS A 436 -19.10 -23.91 -14.90
C LYS A 436 -20.05 -22.78 -15.29
N ILE A 437 -21.07 -22.50 -14.48
CA ILE A 437 -22.01 -21.37 -14.69
C ILE A 437 -21.25 -20.03 -14.67
N GLU A 438 -20.28 -19.90 -13.77
CA GLU A 438 -19.46 -18.69 -13.62
C GLU A 438 -18.33 -18.57 -14.66
N GLY A 439 -18.11 -19.59 -15.49
CA GLY A 439 -17.00 -19.63 -16.45
C GLY A 439 -15.62 -19.68 -15.79
N ARG A 440 -15.52 -20.21 -14.56
CA ARG A 440 -14.25 -20.35 -13.81
C ARG A 440 -13.65 -21.74 -13.98
N SER A 441 -12.32 -21.84 -13.90
CA SER A 441 -11.59 -23.11 -13.81
C SER A 441 -12.07 -23.91 -12.59
N TYR A 442 -12.19 -25.23 -12.75
CA TYR A 442 -12.80 -26.14 -11.77
C TYR A 442 -12.01 -27.44 -11.56
N GLU A 443 -10.80 -27.52 -12.11
CA GLU A 443 -9.92 -28.68 -12.02
C GLU A 443 -9.59 -29.01 -10.56
N ASN A 444 -9.21 -28.01 -9.76
CA ASN A 444 -8.96 -28.18 -8.32
C ASN A 444 -10.20 -28.72 -7.59
N LEU A 445 -11.40 -28.24 -7.94
CA LEU A 445 -12.64 -28.70 -7.32
C LEU A 445 -12.91 -30.19 -7.62
N GLN A 446 -12.53 -30.66 -8.81
CA GLN A 446 -12.62 -32.08 -9.19
C GLN A 446 -11.60 -32.94 -8.44
N GLU A 447 -10.40 -32.42 -8.18
CA GLU A 447 -9.41 -33.09 -7.35
C GLU A 447 -9.89 -33.25 -5.91
N GLU A 448 -10.42 -32.18 -5.30
CA GLU A 448 -11.00 -32.25 -3.96
C GLU A 448 -12.19 -33.22 -3.91
N LEU A 449 -13.05 -33.25 -4.94
CA LEU A 449 -14.13 -34.22 -5.04
C LEU A 449 -13.62 -35.67 -5.06
N LYS A 450 -12.53 -35.95 -5.77
CA LYS A 450 -11.91 -37.29 -5.81
C LYS A 450 -11.42 -37.69 -4.41
N LYS A 451 -10.73 -36.78 -3.70
CA LYS A 451 -10.27 -37.01 -2.32
C LYS A 451 -11.43 -37.24 -1.37
N MET A 452 -12.51 -36.46 -1.47
CA MET A 452 -13.71 -36.65 -0.65
C MET A 452 -14.36 -38.03 -0.87
N LYS A 453 -14.49 -38.47 -2.13
CA LYS A 453 -15.01 -39.81 -2.46
C LYS A 453 -14.11 -40.94 -1.94
N ALA A 454 -12.80 -40.75 -2.00
CA ALA A 454 -11.80 -41.67 -1.46
C ALA A 454 -11.65 -41.60 0.07
N LYS A 455 -12.33 -40.65 0.73
CA LYS A 455 -12.18 -40.36 2.17
C LYS A 455 -10.72 -40.08 2.56
N SER A 456 -10.02 -39.33 1.72
CA SER A 456 -8.61 -38.98 1.89
C SER A 456 -8.36 -37.47 1.93
N LEU A 457 -9.40 -36.68 2.17
CA LEU A 457 -9.32 -35.22 2.31
C LEU A 457 -8.64 -34.81 3.62
#